data_AF-A0A9D1JCX6-F1
#
_entry.id   AF-A0A9D1JCX6-F1
#
_cell.length_a   1.000
_cell.length_b   1.000
_cell.length_c   1.000
_cell.angle_alpha   90.00
_cell.angle_beta   90.00
_cell.angle_gamma   90.00
#
_symmetry.space_group_name_H-M   'P 1'
#
loop_
_entity.id
_entity.type
_entity.pdbx_description
1 polymer ?
#
loop_
_entity_poly.entity_id
_entity_poly.type
_entity_poly.pdbx_seq_one_letter_code
_entity_poly.pdbx_strand_id
1 'polypeptide(L)'
;MDRRQQKTRNAIFNAFSELLKNKNFNNITVQEIIDKANIGRSTFYSHFETKDDLLKEMCTDIFTHIFSDELKMEKTHDFSRDNNGLQQKITHILYHLKDSKKDIAGILSCESGELFMEYFKEYLTEMFSKFLNNKITNVPREFLLNHLAGSLSEAIKWWIKMDMKNSPEEISAYYMAVITIK
;
A
#
# COMPACT_ATOMS: atom_id res chain seq x y z
N MET A 1 3.79 -16.64 16.95
CA MET A 1 4.19 -17.37 15.71
C MET A 1 5.57 -17.96 15.93
N ASP A 2 5.79 -19.23 15.56
CA ASP A 2 7.10 -19.89 15.73
C ASP A 2 8.16 -19.21 14.84
N ARG A 3 9.39 -19.07 15.33
CA ARG A 3 10.54 -18.52 14.56
C ARG A 3 10.75 -19.28 13.24
N ARG A 4 10.45 -20.58 13.21
CA ARG A 4 10.51 -21.39 11.98
C ARG A 4 9.43 -20.98 10.98
N GLN A 5 8.20 -20.78 11.43
CA GLN A 5 7.10 -20.31 10.59
C GLN A 5 7.39 -18.93 9.99
N GLN A 6 7.97 -18.01 10.78
CA GLN A 6 8.33 -16.68 10.27
C GLN A 6 9.41 -16.74 9.19
N LYS A 7 10.44 -17.58 9.38
CA LYS A 7 11.49 -17.77 8.37
C LYS A 7 10.91 -18.27 7.05
N THR A 8 9.99 -19.24 7.09
CA THR A 8 9.34 -19.76 5.89
C THR A 8 8.45 -18.71 5.23
N ARG A 9 7.64 -17.97 6.01
CA ARG A 9 6.82 -16.87 5.50
C ARG A 9 7.66 -15.84 4.75
N ASN A 10 8.79 -15.42 5.34
CA ASN A 10 9.71 -14.47 4.73
C ASN A 10 10.36 -15.02 3.44
N ALA A 11 10.71 -16.32 3.40
CA ALA A 11 11.24 -16.95 2.20
C ALA A 11 10.22 -16.95 1.05
N ILE A 12 8.95 -17.26 1.34
CA ILE A 12 7.85 -17.20 0.36
C ILE A 12 7.66 -15.77 -0.15
N PHE A 13 7.63 -14.78 0.75
CA PHE A 13 7.47 -13.36 0.40
C PHE A 13 8.60 -12.85 -0.49
N ASN A 14 9.85 -13.18 -0.18
CA ASN A 14 11.01 -12.78 -0.97
C ASN A 14 10.96 -13.41 -2.37
N ALA A 15 10.67 -14.72 -2.45
CA ALA A 15 10.53 -15.43 -3.72
C ALA A 15 9.44 -14.80 -4.60
N PHE A 16 8.28 -14.52 -4.00
CA PHE A 16 7.15 -13.91 -4.70
C PHE A 16 7.43 -12.48 -5.15
N SER A 17 8.04 -11.66 -4.30
CA SER A 17 8.46 -10.28 -4.62
C SER A 17 9.45 -10.25 -5.79
N GLU A 18 10.38 -11.19 -5.84
CA GLU A 18 11.31 -11.30 -6.96
C GLU A 18 10.63 -11.77 -8.26
N LEU A 19 9.62 -12.64 -8.18
CA LEU A 19 8.84 -13.03 -9.35
C LEU A 19 8.03 -11.85 -9.89
N LEU A 20 7.40 -11.07 -9.02
CA LEU A 20 6.63 -9.87 -9.39
C LEU A 20 7.47 -8.81 -10.11
N LYS A 21 8.78 -8.71 -9.80
CA LYS A 21 9.69 -7.81 -10.53
C LYS A 21 9.90 -8.19 -12.00
N ASN A 22 9.64 -9.44 -12.38
CA ASN A 22 9.98 -9.98 -13.70
C ASN A 22 8.78 -10.54 -14.46
N LYS A 23 7.67 -10.83 -13.78
CA LYS A 23 6.45 -11.40 -14.35
C LYS A 23 5.20 -10.78 -13.73
N ASN A 24 4.17 -10.69 -14.56
CA ASN A 24 2.82 -10.34 -14.13
C ASN A 24 2.26 -11.39 -13.15
N PHE A 25 1.56 -10.93 -12.10
CA PHE A 25 0.90 -11.76 -11.10
C PHE A 25 0.05 -12.89 -11.69
N ASN A 26 -0.72 -12.60 -12.74
CA ASN A 26 -1.59 -13.59 -13.39
C ASN A 26 -0.78 -14.77 -13.96
N ASN A 27 0.45 -14.51 -14.40
CA ASN A 27 1.36 -15.49 -15.00
C ASN A 27 2.26 -16.19 -13.98
N ILE A 28 2.24 -15.79 -12.71
CA ILE A 28 2.98 -16.47 -11.64
C ILE A 28 2.16 -17.67 -11.16
N THR A 29 2.81 -18.83 -11.12
CA THR A 29 2.25 -20.07 -10.57
C THR A 29 2.71 -20.32 -9.14
N VAL A 30 1.91 -21.06 -8.35
CA VAL A 30 2.32 -21.50 -7.00
C VAL A 30 3.58 -22.36 -7.06
N GLN A 31 3.76 -23.15 -8.13
CA GLN A 31 4.95 -23.99 -8.31
C GLN A 31 6.22 -23.15 -8.44
N GLU A 32 6.21 -22.07 -9.23
CA GLU A 32 7.36 -21.18 -9.36
C GLU A 32 7.73 -20.52 -8.02
N ILE A 33 6.74 -20.17 -7.20
CA ILE A 33 6.97 -19.62 -5.86
C ILE A 33 7.61 -20.66 -4.96
N ILE A 34 7.10 -21.90 -4.95
CA ILE A 34 7.63 -23.03 -4.19
C ILE A 34 9.08 -23.30 -4.55
N ASP A 35 9.37 -23.42 -5.86
CA ASP A 35 10.70 -23.73 -6.38
C ASP A 35 11.69 -22.64 -5.99
N LYS A 36 11.28 -21.37 -6.12
CA LYS A 36 12.13 -20.23 -5.81
C LYS A 36 12.34 -20.01 -4.31
N ALA A 37 11.33 -20.28 -3.49
CA ALA A 37 11.45 -20.23 -2.02
C ALA A 37 12.19 -21.45 -1.45
N ASN A 38 12.42 -22.49 -2.27
CA ASN A 38 13.01 -23.77 -1.87
C ASN A 38 12.27 -24.43 -0.69
N ILE A 39 10.96 -24.62 -0.84
CA ILE A 39 10.09 -25.23 0.17
C ILE A 39 9.28 -26.40 -0.41
N GLY A 40 8.59 -27.15 0.45
CA GLY A 40 7.62 -28.16 0.00
C GLY A 40 6.26 -27.55 -0.32
N ARG A 41 5.50 -28.20 -1.20
CA ARG A 41 4.12 -27.80 -1.55
C ARG A 41 3.19 -27.73 -0.34
N SER A 42 3.23 -28.75 0.53
CA SER A 42 2.46 -28.75 1.78
C SER A 42 2.86 -27.61 2.71
N THR A 43 4.12 -27.18 2.66
CA THR A 43 4.60 -26.02 3.43
C THR A 43 3.99 -24.72 2.90
N PHE A 44 3.92 -24.51 1.59
CA PHE A 44 3.24 -23.34 1.03
C PHE A 44 1.79 -23.26 1.50
N TYR A 45 1.02 -24.35 1.33
CA TYR A 45 -0.39 -24.38 1.70
C TYR A 45 -0.67 -24.34 3.20
N SER A 46 0.32 -24.63 4.04
CA SER A 46 0.22 -24.38 5.49
C SER A 46 0.32 -22.90 5.88
N HIS A 47 0.78 -22.05 4.95
CA HIS A 47 0.94 -20.61 5.13
C HIS A 47 -0.08 -19.79 4.32
N PHE A 48 -0.41 -20.21 3.10
CA PHE A 48 -1.29 -19.49 2.19
C PHE A 48 -2.17 -20.45 1.41
N GLU A 49 -3.49 -20.21 1.36
CA GLU A 49 -4.42 -21.08 0.62
C GLU A 49 -4.26 -20.89 -0.90
N THR A 50 -4.04 -19.65 -1.34
CA THR A 50 -3.86 -19.30 -2.75
C THR A 50 -2.71 -18.29 -2.95
N LYS A 51 -2.34 -18.04 -4.22
CA LYS A 51 -1.40 -16.95 -4.56
C LYS A 51 -2.01 -15.56 -4.32
N ASP A 52 -3.34 -15.45 -4.41
CA ASP A 52 -4.10 -14.23 -4.14
C ASP A 52 -4.06 -13.90 -2.64
N ASP A 53 -4.19 -14.90 -1.77
CA ASP A 53 -4.03 -14.72 -0.32
C ASP A 53 -2.62 -14.26 0.03
N LEU A 54 -1.61 -14.84 -0.63
CA LEU A 54 -0.22 -14.41 -0.49
C LEU A 54 -0.03 -12.93 -0.90
N LEU A 55 -0.62 -12.51 -2.04
CA LEU A 55 -0.56 -11.12 -2.48
C LEU A 55 -1.25 -10.18 -1.48
N LYS A 56 -2.43 -10.56 -1.01
CA LYS A 56 -3.20 -9.79 -0.02
C LYS A 56 -2.45 -9.63 1.29
N GLU A 57 -1.87 -10.70 1.81
CA GLU A 57 -1.01 -10.69 3.02
C GLU A 57 0.22 -9.81 2.82
N MET A 58 0.88 -9.90 1.67
CA MET A 58 2.02 -9.03 1.35
C MET A 58 1.62 -7.55 1.30
N CYS A 59 0.48 -7.22 0.68
CA CYS A 59 -0.06 -5.86 0.66
C CYS A 59 -0.44 -5.39 2.07
N THR A 60 -1.03 -6.27 2.87
CA THR A 60 -1.40 -5.98 4.27
C THR A 60 -0.18 -5.63 5.10
N ASP A 61 0.92 -6.39 4.99
CA ASP A 61 2.18 -6.10 5.69
C ASP A 61 2.75 -4.74 5.29
N ILE A 62 2.72 -4.40 4.00
CA ILE A 62 3.15 -3.08 3.49
C ILE A 62 2.25 -1.98 4.07
N PHE A 63 0.94 -2.11 3.92
CA PHE A 63 -0.02 -1.06 4.28
C PHE A 63 -0.17 -0.87 5.78
N THR A 64 0.02 -1.90 6.59
CA THR A 64 -0.01 -1.76 8.06
C THR A 64 1.07 -0.80 8.54
N HIS A 65 2.24 -0.77 7.89
CA HIS A 65 3.28 0.21 8.19
C HIS A 65 2.94 1.60 7.65
N ILE A 66 2.45 1.69 6.40
CA ILE A 66 2.12 2.96 5.74
C ILE A 66 0.98 3.70 6.45
N PHE A 67 -0.04 2.98 6.91
CA PHE A 67 -1.27 3.52 7.49
C PHE A 67 -1.32 3.43 9.01
N SER A 68 -0.18 3.23 9.68
CA SER A 68 -0.18 3.15 11.14
C SER A 68 -0.69 4.46 11.76
N ASP A 69 -1.56 4.35 12.78
CA ASP A 69 -2.15 5.52 13.44
C ASP A 69 -1.10 6.36 14.21
N GLU A 70 0.07 5.78 14.49
CA GLU A 70 1.23 6.46 15.06
C GLU A 70 2.08 7.08 13.94
N LEU A 71 2.09 8.41 13.82
CA LEU A 71 3.08 9.10 12.99
C LEU A 71 4.45 8.96 13.67
N LYS A 72 5.29 8.07 13.15
CA LYS A 72 6.62 7.79 13.71
C LYS A 72 7.67 8.71 13.10
N MET A 73 8.74 8.90 13.86
CA MET A 73 9.97 9.44 13.32
C MET A 73 10.58 8.39 12.40
N GLU A 74 10.66 8.70 11.12
CA GLU A 74 11.26 7.84 10.10
C GLU A 74 12.63 8.38 9.70
N LYS A 75 13.37 7.60 8.91
CA LYS A 75 14.74 7.96 8.49
C LYS A 75 14.78 9.24 7.64
N THR A 76 13.72 9.51 6.90
CA THR A 76 13.66 10.57 5.87
C THR A 76 12.77 11.75 6.26
N HIS A 77 11.94 11.59 7.30
CA HIS A 77 10.96 12.59 7.74
C HIS A 77 10.54 12.34 9.20
N ASP A 78 10.14 13.40 9.90
CA ASP A 78 9.66 13.32 11.29
C ASP A 78 8.30 14.02 11.41
N PHE A 79 7.23 13.25 11.55
CA PHE A 79 5.88 13.75 11.85
C PHE A 79 5.44 13.45 13.29
N SER A 80 6.36 12.99 14.17
CA SER A 80 6.03 12.57 15.54
C SER A 80 5.54 13.70 16.45
N ARG A 81 5.72 14.95 16.03
CA ARG A 81 5.39 16.17 16.78
C ARG A 81 4.23 16.97 16.19
N ASP A 82 3.63 16.49 15.10
CA ASP A 82 2.58 17.22 14.38
C ASP A 82 1.17 16.90 14.88
N ASN A 83 0.23 17.83 14.64
CA ASN A 83 -1.16 17.78 15.12
C ASN A 83 -2.06 16.72 14.44
N ASN A 84 -1.50 15.67 13.84
CA ASN A 84 -2.24 14.58 13.17
C ASN A 84 -3.26 15.05 12.10
N GLY A 85 -2.99 16.19 11.44
CA GLY A 85 -3.83 16.71 10.37
C GLY A 85 -3.88 15.80 9.15
N LEU A 86 -4.95 15.90 8.35
CA LEU A 86 -5.14 15.07 7.16
C LEU A 86 -3.98 15.21 6.17
N GLN A 87 -3.54 16.44 5.91
CA GLN A 87 -2.44 16.70 4.98
C GLN A 87 -1.15 16.02 5.44
N GLN A 88 -0.84 16.06 6.73
CA GLN A 88 0.35 15.42 7.31
C GLN A 88 0.26 13.91 7.17
N LYS A 89 -0.90 13.31 7.46
CA LYS A 89 -1.12 11.87 7.24
C LYS A 89 -0.92 11.46 5.78
N ILE A 90 -1.48 12.23 4.84
CA ILE A 90 -1.28 11.98 3.40
C ILE A 90 0.21 12.14 3.04
N THR A 91 0.87 13.17 3.54
CA THR A 91 2.31 13.40 3.28
C THR A 91 3.16 12.25 3.80
N HIS A 92 2.87 11.74 5.00
CA HIS A 92 3.53 10.57 5.59
C HIS A 92 3.37 9.31 4.72
N ILE A 93 2.15 9.03 4.26
CA ILE A 93 1.87 7.92 3.33
C ILE A 93 2.71 8.06 2.04
N LEU A 94 2.76 9.27 1.48
CA LEU A 94 3.53 9.55 0.27
C LEU A 94 5.04 9.35 0.47
N TYR A 95 5.58 9.69 1.64
CA TYR A 95 6.97 9.39 1.99
C TYR A 95 7.22 7.88 2.01
N HIS A 96 6.36 7.10 2.68
CA HIS A 96 6.52 5.65 2.71
C HIS A 96 6.51 5.02 1.32
N LEU A 97 5.61 5.47 0.45
CA LEU A 97 5.55 5.02 -0.96
C LEU A 97 6.85 5.38 -1.71
N LYS A 98 7.39 6.58 -1.48
CA LYS A 98 8.62 7.06 -2.12
C LYS A 98 9.86 6.31 -1.63
N ASP A 99 9.97 6.08 -0.34
CA ASP A 99 11.10 5.39 0.29
C ASP A 99 11.08 3.90 -0.03
N SER A 100 9.88 3.31 -0.07
CA SER A 100 9.67 1.90 -0.44
C SER A 100 9.65 1.69 -1.96
N LYS A 101 9.88 2.73 -2.78
CA LYS A 101 9.76 2.69 -4.25
C LYS A 101 10.48 1.48 -4.86
N LYS A 102 11.66 1.12 -4.37
CA LYS A 102 12.42 -0.03 -4.90
C LYS A 102 11.77 -1.38 -4.59
N ASP A 103 11.10 -1.48 -3.45
CA ASP A 103 10.46 -2.71 -2.99
C ASP A 103 9.08 -2.88 -3.62
N ILE A 104 8.33 -1.78 -3.79
CA ILE A 104 7.01 -1.81 -4.43
C ILE A 104 7.06 -1.61 -5.96
N ALA A 105 8.19 -1.21 -6.55
CA ALA A 105 8.31 -1.02 -8.00
C ALA A 105 7.97 -2.28 -8.80
N GLY A 106 8.35 -3.47 -8.32
CA GLY A 106 7.99 -4.73 -8.97
C GLY A 106 6.48 -4.99 -8.95
N ILE A 107 5.81 -4.57 -7.88
CA ILE A 107 4.35 -4.68 -7.74
C ILE A 107 3.65 -3.68 -8.66
N LEU A 108 4.16 -2.44 -8.71
CA LEU A 108 3.56 -1.32 -9.45
C LEU A 108 3.85 -1.32 -10.96
N SER A 109 4.81 -2.10 -11.46
CA SER A 109 5.29 -2.04 -12.85
C SER A 109 4.55 -2.98 -13.82
N CYS A 110 3.48 -3.65 -13.39
CA CYS A 110 2.71 -4.61 -14.18
C CYS A 110 1.19 -4.46 -13.98
N GLU A 111 0.39 -5.31 -14.63
CA GLU A 111 -1.06 -5.48 -14.36
C GLU A 111 -1.34 -5.82 -12.88
N SER A 112 -0.38 -6.43 -12.18
CA SER A 112 -0.38 -6.62 -10.71
C SER A 112 -0.55 -5.32 -9.92
N GLY A 113 -0.21 -4.18 -10.51
CA GLY A 113 -0.35 -2.86 -9.92
C GLY A 113 -1.82 -2.46 -9.74
N GLU A 114 -2.73 -2.98 -10.56
CA GLU A 114 -4.17 -2.72 -10.39
C GLU A 114 -4.70 -3.33 -9.10
N LEU A 115 -4.39 -4.59 -8.82
CA LEU A 115 -4.75 -5.28 -7.58
C LEU A 115 -4.14 -4.61 -6.35
N PHE A 116 -2.86 -4.22 -6.43
CA PHE A 116 -2.22 -3.47 -5.36
C PHE A 116 -2.94 -2.14 -5.09
N MET A 117 -3.30 -1.41 -6.14
CA MET A 117 -4.01 -0.14 -6.01
C MET A 117 -5.46 -0.31 -5.54
N GLU A 118 -6.09 -1.45 -5.83
CA GLU A 118 -7.40 -1.83 -5.30
C GLU A 118 -7.33 -2.00 -3.79
N TYR A 119 -6.42 -2.84 -3.29
CA TYR A 119 -6.20 -2.98 -1.84
C TYR A 119 -5.79 -1.66 -1.20
N PHE A 120 -4.89 -0.89 -1.83
CA PHE A 120 -4.50 0.42 -1.32
C PHE A 120 -5.69 1.39 -1.18
N LYS A 121 -6.64 1.35 -2.11
CA LYS A 121 -7.87 2.16 -2.05
C LYS A 121 -8.76 1.75 -0.88
N GLU A 122 -8.81 0.47 -0.50
CA GLU A 122 -9.53 0.02 0.70
C GLU A 122 -8.94 0.65 1.98
N TYR A 123 -7.61 0.66 2.11
CA TYR A 123 -6.92 1.30 3.24
C TYR A 123 -7.11 2.82 3.26
N LEU A 124 -7.06 3.49 2.10
CA LEU A 124 -7.40 4.90 1.99
C LEU A 124 -8.85 5.16 2.44
N THR A 125 -9.78 4.30 2.04
CA THR A 125 -11.20 4.42 2.40
C THR A 125 -11.38 4.33 3.92
N GLU A 126 -10.70 3.40 4.57
CA GLU A 126 -10.73 3.27 6.03
C GLU A 126 -10.07 4.47 6.73
N MET A 127 -8.95 4.96 6.22
CA MET A 127 -8.29 6.18 6.73
C MET A 127 -9.24 7.39 6.65
N PHE A 128 -9.90 7.61 5.51
CA PHE A 128 -10.87 8.70 5.35
C PHE A 128 -12.13 8.49 6.19
N SER A 129 -12.58 7.24 6.35
CA SER A 129 -13.68 6.85 7.24
C SER A 129 -13.42 7.33 8.66
N LYS A 130 -12.24 7.05 9.21
CA LYS A 130 -11.79 7.55 10.52
C LYS A 130 -11.71 9.08 10.57
N PHE A 131 -11.17 9.73 9.53
CA PHE A 131 -11.05 11.19 9.47
C PHE A 131 -12.41 11.93 9.42
N LEU A 132 -13.42 11.31 8.83
CA LEU A 132 -14.78 11.85 8.73
C LEU A 132 -15.67 11.50 9.93
N ASN A 133 -15.19 10.70 10.88
CA ASN A 133 -15.99 10.36 12.06
C ASN A 133 -16.49 11.62 12.77
N ASN A 134 -17.79 11.64 13.05
CA ASN A 134 -18.51 12.74 13.70
C ASN A 134 -18.52 14.08 12.93
N LYS A 135 -18.11 14.09 11.65
CA LYS A 135 -18.24 15.28 10.79
C LYS A 135 -19.58 15.27 10.07
N ILE A 136 -20.31 16.38 10.19
CA ILE A 136 -21.52 16.61 9.40
C ILE A 136 -21.08 17.03 7.99
N THR A 137 -21.64 16.40 6.97
CA THR A 137 -21.30 16.65 5.56
C THR A 137 -22.58 16.91 4.78
N ASN A 138 -22.49 17.67 3.70
CA ASN A 138 -23.64 18.06 2.88
C ASN A 138 -24.02 17.01 1.82
N VAL A 139 -23.30 15.90 1.77
CA VAL A 139 -23.45 14.83 0.77
C VAL A 139 -23.44 13.46 1.47
N PRO A 140 -23.95 12.40 0.82
CA PRO A 140 -23.88 11.06 1.40
C PRO A 140 -22.44 10.64 1.74
N ARG A 141 -22.25 10.05 2.93
CA ARG A 141 -20.94 9.63 3.43
C ARG A 141 -20.21 8.69 2.46
N GLU A 142 -20.93 7.73 1.89
CA GLU A 142 -20.37 6.76 0.94
C GLU A 142 -19.82 7.43 -0.32
N PHE A 143 -20.54 8.42 -0.85
CA PHE A 143 -20.07 9.21 -2.00
C PHE A 143 -18.79 9.95 -1.66
N LEU A 144 -18.74 10.61 -0.49
CA LEU A 144 -17.57 11.36 -0.05
C LEU A 144 -16.35 10.45 0.15
N LEU A 145 -16.54 9.27 0.77
CA LEU A 145 -15.47 8.29 0.96
C LEU A 145 -14.92 7.78 -0.38
N ASN A 146 -15.80 7.37 -1.30
CA ASN A 146 -15.38 6.92 -2.62
C ASN A 146 -14.66 8.03 -3.38
N HIS A 147 -15.14 9.27 -3.30
CA HIS A 147 -14.51 10.42 -3.95
C HIS A 147 -13.11 10.71 -3.38
N LEU A 148 -12.98 10.81 -2.05
CA LEU A 148 -11.69 11.11 -1.40
C LEU A 148 -10.66 10.01 -1.64
N ALA A 149 -11.02 8.74 -1.37
CA ALA A 149 -10.12 7.61 -1.55
C ALA A 149 -9.78 7.39 -3.03
N GLY A 150 -10.77 7.51 -3.92
CA GLY A 150 -10.57 7.35 -5.36
C GLY A 150 -9.67 8.43 -5.95
N SER A 151 -9.95 9.71 -5.66
CA SER A 151 -9.14 10.83 -6.18
C SER A 151 -7.71 10.82 -5.65
N LEU A 152 -7.48 10.45 -4.38
CA LEU A 152 -6.13 10.29 -3.84
C LEU A 152 -5.39 9.10 -4.46
N SER A 153 -6.07 7.97 -4.64
CA SER A 153 -5.52 6.79 -5.34
C SER A 153 -5.06 7.15 -6.76
N GLU A 154 -5.89 7.88 -7.51
CA GLU A 154 -5.53 8.34 -8.86
C GLU A 154 -4.39 9.37 -8.87
N ALA A 155 -4.35 10.30 -7.92
CA ALA A 155 -3.25 11.24 -7.77
C ALA A 155 -1.92 10.51 -7.51
N ILE A 156 -1.94 9.47 -6.67
CA ILE A 156 -0.77 8.63 -6.37
C ILE A 156 -0.33 7.83 -7.60
N LYS A 157 -1.26 7.20 -8.34
CA LYS A 157 -0.94 6.52 -9.61
C LYS A 157 -0.27 7.47 -10.60
N TRP A 158 -0.81 8.68 -10.74
CA TRP A 158 -0.22 9.71 -11.60
C TRP A 158 1.20 10.08 -11.14
N TRP A 159 1.40 10.30 -9.83
CA TRP A 159 2.70 10.64 -9.28
C TRP A 159 3.74 9.52 -9.49
N ILE A 160 3.35 8.25 -9.31
CA ILE A 160 4.16 7.07 -9.62
C ILE A 160 4.56 7.07 -11.11
N LYS A 161 3.59 7.28 -12.02
CA LYS A 161 3.83 7.34 -13.47
C LYS A 161 4.79 8.47 -13.87
N MET A 162 4.80 9.57 -13.10
CA MET A 162 5.73 10.68 -13.27
C MET A 162 7.07 10.46 -12.55
N ASP A 163 7.38 9.21 -12.19
CA ASP A 163 8.61 8.79 -11.50
C ASP A 163 8.79 9.37 -10.09
N MET A 164 7.70 9.84 -9.48
CA MET A 164 7.66 10.49 -8.17
C MET A 164 8.57 11.74 -8.07
N LYS A 165 8.64 12.51 -9.17
CA LYS A 165 9.50 13.71 -9.27
C LYS A 165 9.14 14.80 -8.26
N ASN A 166 7.84 15.07 -8.08
CA ASN A 166 7.36 16.01 -7.08
C ASN A 166 7.63 15.52 -5.65
N SER A 167 7.76 16.44 -4.71
CA SER A 167 7.89 16.08 -3.30
C SER A 167 6.56 15.56 -2.73
N PRO A 168 6.58 14.71 -1.69
CA PRO A 168 5.37 14.32 -0.95
C PRO A 168 4.51 15.51 -0.51
N GLU A 169 5.13 16.62 -0.08
CA GLU A 169 4.46 17.85 0.33
C GLU A 169 3.76 18.55 -0.84
N GLU A 170 4.39 18.60 -2.02
CA GLU A 170 3.77 19.19 -3.21
C GLU A 170 2.50 18.41 -3.60
N ILE A 171 2.58 17.07 -3.64
CA ILE A 171 1.45 16.21 -4.00
C ILE A 171 0.33 16.32 -2.97
N SER A 172 0.65 16.29 -1.67
CA SER A 172 -0.37 16.44 -0.64
C SER A 172 -1.00 17.83 -0.68
N ALA A 173 -0.23 18.88 -0.96
CA ALA A 173 -0.74 20.23 -1.14
C ALA A 173 -1.68 20.34 -2.36
N TYR A 174 -1.32 19.76 -3.50
CA TYR A 174 -2.19 19.71 -4.68
C TYR A 174 -3.51 19.00 -4.38
N TYR A 175 -3.46 17.85 -3.71
CA TYR A 175 -4.66 17.11 -3.32
C TYR A 175 -5.54 17.94 -2.36
N MET A 176 -4.96 18.51 -1.32
CA MET A 176 -5.67 19.36 -0.36
C MET A 176 -6.32 20.57 -1.03
N ALA A 177 -5.62 21.20 -1.97
CA ALA A 177 -6.15 22.33 -2.73
C ALA A 177 -7.41 21.95 -3.52
N VAL A 178 -7.43 20.78 -4.15
CA VAL A 178 -8.56 20.28 -4.95
C VAL A 178 -9.78 19.91 -4.09
N ILE A 179 -9.58 19.21 -2.97
CA ILE A 179 -10.70 18.77 -2.12
C ILE A 179 -11.29 19.90 -1.26
N THR A 180 -10.57 21.02 -1.13
CA THR A 180 -10.97 22.19 -0.32
C THR A 180 -11.56 23.31 -1.18
N ILE A 181 -11.66 23.13 -2.51
CA ILE A 181 -12.32 24.12 -3.38
C ILE A 181 -13.78 24.23 -2.94
N LYS A 182 -14.10 25.39 -2.35
CA LYS A 182 -15.45 25.83 -1.98
C LYS A 182 -16.12 26.52 -3.14
#